data_AF-A0A7C5KMT2-F1
#
_entry.id   AF-A0A7C5KMT2-F1
#
_cell.length_a   1.000
_cell.length_b   1.000
_cell.length_c   1.000
_cell.angle_alpha   90.00
_cell.angle_beta   90.00
_cell.angle_gamma   90.00
#
_symmetry.space_group_name_H-M   'P 1'
#
loop_
_entity.id
_entity.type
_entity.pdbx_description
1 polymer ?
#
loop_
_entity_poly.entity_id
_entity_poly.type
_entity_poly.pdbx_seq_one_letter_code
_entity_poly.pdbx_strand_id
1 'polypeptide(L)'
;MIKVQVRPNENLEAALRRFKRQCNFAGIFRLAKRATVYEKPSEKRRREERERIRNIQRSVRKVAQVKAKKRKVKKFRSGGKQDEGKAGDDELNAVSAIPPSTPTVTATTE
;
A
#
# COMPACT_ATOMS: atom_id res chain seq x y z
N MET A 1 5.85 -6.28 -20.54
CA MET A 1 6.80 -5.42 -21.27
C MET A 1 6.25 -4.00 -21.28
N ILE A 2 7.01 -2.99 -20.84
CA ILE A 2 6.54 -1.59 -20.80
C ILE A 2 6.79 -0.97 -22.18
N LYS A 3 5.77 -0.36 -22.77
CA LYS A 3 5.84 0.33 -24.07
C LYS A 3 5.22 1.71 -23.95
N VAL A 4 5.93 2.73 -24.44
CA VAL A 4 5.43 4.12 -24.53
C VAL A 4 5.49 4.54 -25.99
N GLN A 5 4.33 4.86 -26.56
CA GLN A 5 4.24 5.45 -27.88
C GLN A 5 4.34 6.98 -27.76
N VAL A 6 5.21 7.58 -28.57
CA VAL A 6 5.36 9.04 -28.67
C VAL A 6 4.16 9.60 -29.44
N ARG A 7 3.54 10.65 -28.92
CA ARG A 7 2.41 11.30 -29.60
C ARG A 7 2.91 12.32 -30.62
N PRO A 8 2.18 12.58 -31.71
CA PRO A 8 2.50 13.70 -32.59
C PRO A 8 2.41 15.01 -31.78
N ASN A 9 3.44 15.85 -31.88
CA ASN A 9 3.65 17.09 -31.10
C ASN A 9 4.11 16.92 -29.63
N GLU A 10 4.61 15.75 -29.22
CA GLU A 10 5.25 15.60 -27.91
C GLU A 10 6.76 15.78 -27.97
N ASN A 11 7.33 16.53 -27.01
CA ASN A 11 8.78 16.61 -26.84
C ASN A 11 9.33 15.27 -26.33
N LEU A 12 10.45 14.80 -26.89
CA LEU A 12 11.06 13.50 -26.56
C LEU A 12 11.28 13.31 -25.04
N GLU A 13 11.68 14.37 -24.36
CA GLU A 13 11.92 14.35 -22.92
C GLU A 13 10.64 14.02 -22.12
N ALA A 14 9.48 14.50 -22.57
CA ALA A 14 8.20 14.21 -21.94
C ALA A 14 7.82 12.73 -22.07
N ALA A 15 8.09 12.10 -23.22
CA ALA A 15 7.90 10.68 -23.43
C ALA A 15 8.81 9.84 -22.50
N LEU A 16 10.09 10.23 -22.37
CA LEU A 16 11.04 9.58 -21.44
C LEU A 16 10.59 9.70 -19.98
N ARG A 17 10.08 10.86 -19.55
CA ARG A 17 9.51 11.03 -18.20
C ARG A 17 8.32 10.11 -17.97
N ARG A 18 7.44 9.91 -18.97
CA ARG A 18 6.32 8.95 -18.88
C ARG A 18 6.82 7.51 -18.76
N PHE A 19 7.80 7.13 -19.56
CA PHE A 19 8.43 5.81 -19.48
C PHE A 19 9.06 5.55 -18.11
N LYS A 20 9.82 6.51 -17.57
CA LYS A 20 10.41 6.41 -16.21
C LYS A 20 9.34 6.26 -15.13
N ARG A 21 8.23 6.99 -15.24
CA ARG A 21 7.08 6.85 -14.33
C ARG A 21 6.45 5.46 -14.41
N GLN A 22 6.25 4.91 -15.61
CA GLN A 22 5.74 3.55 -15.78
C GLN A 22 6.70 2.50 -15.20
N CYS A 23 8.02 2.64 -15.40
CA CYS A 23 9.04 1.75 -14.80
C CYS A 23 9.05 1.81 -13.26
N ASN A 24 8.88 3.01 -12.70
CA ASN A 24 8.79 3.21 -11.25
C ASN A 24 7.50 2.61 -10.69
N PHE A 25 6.37 2.80 -11.36
CA PHE A 25 5.08 2.24 -10.96
C PHE A 25 5.08 0.70 -11.00
N ALA A 26 5.62 0.11 -12.07
CA ALA A 26 5.84 -1.32 -12.18
C ALA A 26 6.90 -1.85 -11.19
N GLY A 27 7.64 -0.97 -10.52
CA GLY A 27 8.65 -1.34 -9.54
C GLY A 27 9.86 -2.07 -10.15
N ILE A 28 10.12 -1.91 -11.46
CA ILE A 28 11.20 -2.63 -12.17
C ILE A 28 12.55 -2.41 -11.50
N PHE A 29 12.87 -1.17 -11.13
CA PHE A 29 14.13 -0.87 -10.44
C PHE A 29 14.23 -1.54 -9.06
N ARG A 30 13.10 -1.71 -8.35
CA ARG A 30 13.06 -2.42 -7.07
C ARG A 30 13.29 -3.92 -7.25
N LEU A 31 12.69 -4.49 -8.30
CA LEU A 31 12.87 -5.90 -8.66
C LEU A 31 14.30 -6.18 -9.15
N ALA A 32 14.84 -5.32 -10.02
CA ALA A 32 16.21 -5.43 -10.52
C ALA A 32 17.22 -5.45 -9.38
N LYS A 33 17.14 -4.48 -8.45
CA LYS A 33 17.99 -4.45 -7.24
C LYS A 33 17.81 -5.66 -6.33
N ARG A 34 16.63 -6.25 -6.28
CA ARG A 34 16.37 -7.45 -5.50
C ARG A 34 16.97 -8.70 -6.14
N ALA A 35 16.97 -8.75 -7.47
CA ALA A 35 17.45 -9.88 -8.26
C ALA A 35 18.98 -9.91 -8.44
N THR A 36 19.71 -8.85 -8.09
CA THR A 36 21.18 -8.82 -8.21
C THR A 36 21.90 -9.73 -7.21
N VAL A 37 21.22 -10.15 -6.13
CA VAL A 37 21.82 -10.98 -5.07
C VAL A 37 20.96 -12.21 -4.87
N TYR A 38 21.59 -13.37 -4.68
CA TYR A 38 20.88 -14.56 -4.26
C TYR A 38 20.36 -14.40 -2.83
N GLU A 39 19.03 -14.35 -2.69
CA GLU A 39 18.36 -14.34 -1.39
C GLU A 39 17.92 -15.77 -1.04
N LYS A 40 18.40 -16.26 0.10
CA LYS A 40 17.97 -17.58 0.62
C LYS A 40 16.43 -17.61 0.75
N PRO A 41 15.75 -18.73 0.42
CA PRO A 41 14.29 -18.81 0.44
C PRO A 41 13.66 -18.41 1.79
N SER A 42 14.33 -18.70 2.90
CA SER A 42 13.88 -18.30 4.24
C SER A 42 13.91 -16.77 4.44
N GLU A 43 14.99 -16.11 4.00
CA GLU A 43 15.09 -14.65 4.08
C GLU A 43 14.06 -13.96 3.17
N LYS A 44 13.81 -14.53 1.99
CA LYS A 44 12.74 -14.09 1.08
C LYS A 44 11.37 -14.11 1.76
N ARG A 45 11.00 -15.24 2.38
CA ARG A 45 9.75 -15.37 3.16
C ARG A 45 9.67 -14.34 4.29
N ARG A 46 10.76 -14.18 5.06
CA ARG A 46 10.83 -13.22 6.18
C ARG A 46 10.73 -11.76 5.70
N ARG A 47 11.21 -11.45 4.50
CA ARG A 47 11.07 -10.12 3.89
C ARG A 47 9.65 -9.86 3.44
N GLU A 48 9.01 -10.83 2.78
CA GLU A 48 7.63 -10.73 2.30
C GLU A 48 6.65 -10.50 3.46
N GLU A 49 6.80 -11.23 4.56
CA GLU A 49 5.98 -11.03 5.76
C GLU A 49 6.17 -9.63 6.36
N ARG A 50 7.42 -9.17 6.47
CA ARG A 50 7.74 -7.81 6.94
C ARG A 50 7.15 -6.73 6.02
N GLU A 51 7.22 -6.91 4.70
CA GLU A 51 6.61 -6.00 3.72
C GLU A 51 5.08 -5.99 3.85
N ARG A 52 4.45 -7.15 4.05
CA ARG A 52 3.00 -7.30 4.26
C ARG A 52 2.53 -6.54 5.50
N ILE A 53 3.13 -6.82 6.66
CA ILE A 53 2.80 -6.15 7.93
C ILE A 53 2.95 -4.63 7.78
N ARG A 54 4.04 -4.16 7.18
CA ARG A 54 4.28 -2.73 6.95
C ARG A 54 3.21 -2.11 6.05
N ASN A 55 2.77 -2.81 5.00
CA ASN A 55 1.73 -2.31 4.10
C ASN A 55 0.37 -2.20 4.80
N ILE A 56 0.02 -3.19 5.64
CA ILE A 56 -1.19 -3.17 6.47
C ILE A 56 -1.15 -1.99 7.45
N GLN A 57 -0.04 -1.81 8.17
CA GLN A 57 0.10 -0.67 9.08
C GLN A 57 -0.03 0.69 8.37
N ARG A 58 0.53 0.79 7.15
CA ARG A 58 0.40 2.00 6.33
C ARG A 58 -1.04 2.25 5.89
N SER A 59 -1.78 1.21 5.48
CA SER A 59 -3.17 1.38 5.05
C SER A 59 -4.06 1.81 6.21
N VAL A 60 -3.92 1.20 7.39
CA VAL A 60 -4.63 1.57 8.63
C VAL A 60 -4.36 3.04 8.98
N ARG A 61 -3.09 3.47 8.99
CA ARG A 61 -2.71 4.87 9.24
C ARG A 61 -3.35 5.82 8.23
N LYS A 62 -3.37 5.46 6.94
CA LYS A 62 -3.96 6.28 5.88
C LYS A 62 -5.47 6.43 6.06
N VAL A 63 -6.17 5.35 6.41
CA VAL A 63 -7.61 5.36 6.70
C VAL A 63 -7.91 6.26 7.90
N ALA A 64 -7.15 6.14 8.99
CA ALA A 64 -7.29 6.98 10.17
C ALA A 64 -7.07 8.48 9.83
N GLN A 65 -6.05 8.80 9.03
CA GLN A 65 -5.79 10.17 8.56
C GLN A 65 -6.94 10.73 7.72
N VAL A 66 -7.51 9.94 6.81
CA VAL A 66 -8.67 10.36 5.99
C VAL A 66 -9.90 10.59 6.87
N LYS A 67 -10.18 9.69 7.83
CA LYS A 67 -11.28 9.83 8.80
C LYS A 67 -11.11 11.11 9.63
N ALA A 68 -9.90 11.39 10.13
CA ALA A 68 -9.60 12.60 10.88
C ALA A 68 -9.77 13.89 10.05
N LYS A 69 -9.29 13.90 8.79
CA LYS A 69 -9.48 15.04 7.87
C LYS A 69 -10.98 15.29 7.60
N LYS A 70 -11.76 14.23 7.37
CA LYS A 70 -13.23 14.33 7.18
C LYS A 70 -13.94 14.90 8.42
N ARG A 71 -13.53 14.47 9.62
CA ARG A 71 -14.05 15.02 10.90
C ARG A 71 -13.75 16.52 11.04
N LYS A 72 -12.53 16.96 10.69
CA LYS A 72 -12.17 18.40 10.72
C LYS A 72 -12.98 19.24 9.74
N VAL A 73 -13.14 18.76 8.50
CA VAL A 73 -13.95 19.45 7.47
C VAL A 73 -15.42 19.55 7.90
N LYS A 74 -15.99 18.50 8.51
CA LYS A 74 -17.35 18.54 9.06
C LYS A 74 -17.47 19.57 10.18
N LYS A 75 -16.53 19.59 11.14
CA LYS A 75 -16.51 20.56 12.25
C LYS A 75 -16.39 22.02 11.78
N PHE A 76 -15.72 22.29 10.66
CA PHE A 76 -15.62 23.63 10.09
C PHE A 76 -16.88 24.05 9.32
N ARG A 77 -17.65 23.10 8.77
CA ARG A 77 -18.89 23.37 8.01
C ARG A 77 -20.13 23.47 8.90
N SER A 78 -20.18 22.73 10.01
CA SER A 78 -21.20 22.91 11.04
C SER A 78 -20.68 23.94 12.05
N GLY A 79 -20.95 25.23 11.81
CA GLY A 79 -20.76 26.29 12.81
C GLY A 79 -21.29 25.81 14.16
N GLY A 80 -20.51 26.05 15.21
CA GLY A 80 -20.56 25.32 16.48
C GLY A 80 -21.95 25.01 17.02
N LYS A 81 -22.22 23.73 17.25
CA LYS A 81 -23.18 23.27 18.23
C LYS A 81 -22.49 22.18 19.05
N GLN A 82 -22.26 22.48 20.33
CA GLN A 82 -21.73 21.53 21.30
C GLN A 82 -22.85 20.52 21.57
N ASP A 83 -22.79 19.35 20.95
CA ASP A 83 -23.55 18.19 21.39
C ASP A 83 -22.57 17.25 22.08
N GLU A 84 -22.72 17.16 23.40
CA GLU A 84 -22.09 16.14 24.23
C GLU A 84 -22.68 14.78 23.85
N GLY A 85 -21.93 14.00 23.09
CA GLY A 85 -22.30 12.65 22.70
C GLY A 85 -21.10 11.74 22.81
N LYS A 86 -21.08 10.95 23.91
CA LYS A 86 -20.16 9.84 24.17
C LYS A 86 -19.78 9.11 22.88
N ALA A 87 -18.51 9.20 22.48
CA ALA A 87 -17.94 8.28 21.51
C ALA A 87 -17.20 7.22 22.34
N GLY A 88 -17.92 6.13 22.65
CA GLY A 88 -17.34 4.96 23.29
C GLY A 88 -16.10 4.49 22.55
N ASP A 89 -15.08 4.15 23.32
CA ASP A 89 -13.73 3.84 22.91
C ASP A 89 -13.60 2.40 22.35
N ASP A 90 -14.62 1.91 21.64
CA ASP A 90 -14.82 0.46 21.44
C ASP A 90 -14.42 -0.10 20.06
N GLU A 91 -13.43 0.47 19.36
CA GLU A 91 -12.91 -0.18 18.13
C GLU A 91 -11.40 -0.02 17.92
N LEU A 92 -10.60 -0.16 18.98
CA LEU A 92 -9.14 -0.31 18.84
C LEU A 92 -8.65 -1.77 18.89
N ASN A 93 -9.56 -2.75 19.00
CA ASN A 93 -9.18 -4.15 19.16
C ASN A 93 -9.52 -5.03 17.94
N ALA A 94 -9.02 -4.65 16.76
CA ALA A 94 -9.06 -5.53 15.57
C ALA A 94 -7.73 -5.58 14.79
N VAL A 95 -6.66 -4.96 15.31
CA VAL A 95 -5.36 -4.85 14.60
C VAL A 95 -4.31 -5.86 15.12
N SER A 96 -4.64 -6.72 16.08
CA SER A 96 -3.69 -7.72 16.61
C SER A 96 -3.72 -9.07 15.88
N ALA A 97 -4.68 -9.32 14.99
CA ALA A 97 -4.78 -10.57 14.25
C ALA A 97 -4.62 -10.33 12.74
N ILE A 98 -3.40 -10.12 12.27
CA ILE A 98 -3.08 -10.38 10.86
C ILE A 98 -3.13 -11.90 10.71
N PRO A 99 -4.06 -12.49 9.96
CA PRO A 99 -4.13 -13.94 9.86
C PRO A 99 -2.82 -14.45 9.25
N PRO A 100 -2.20 -15.49 9.84
CA PRO A 100 -1.10 -16.16 9.21
C PRO A 100 -1.62 -16.72 7.88
N SER A 101 -0.98 -16.37 6.76
CA SER A 101 -1.22 -17.11 5.52
C SER A 101 -0.55 -18.46 5.70
N THR A 102 -1.30 -19.44 6.20
CA THR A 102 -0.91 -20.84 6.12
C THR A 102 -0.81 -21.19 4.62
N PRO A 103 0.30 -21.77 4.16
CA PRO A 103 0.29 -22.39 2.85
C PRO A 103 -0.61 -23.62 2.96
N THR A 104 -1.81 -23.57 2.38
CA THR A 104 -2.64 -24.77 2.18
C THR A 104 -1.85 -25.68 1.25
N VAL A 105 -1.15 -26.66 1.83
CA VAL A 105 -0.60 -27.79 1.07
C VAL A 105 -1.81 -28.65 0.76
N THR A 106 -2.45 -28.41 -0.39
CA THR A 106 -3.45 -29.35 -0.90
C THR A 106 -2.69 -30.61 -1.28
N ALA A 107 -2.74 -31.62 -0.41
CA ALA A 107 -2.31 -32.97 -0.71
C ALA A 107 -3.18 -33.47 -1.88
N THR A 108 -2.61 -33.46 -3.09
CA THR A 108 -3.10 -34.28 -4.19
C THR A 108 -2.70 -35.71 -3.84
N THR A 109 -3.65 -36.48 -3.33
CA THR A 109 -3.54 -37.93 -3.25
C THR A 109 -3.71 -38.49 -4.66
N GLU A 110 -2.76 -39.33 -5.09
CA GLU A 110 -2.83 -40.13 -6.33
C GLU A 110 -3.99 -41.13 -6.31
#